data_AF-A0A7W1NAV4-F1
#
_entry.id   AF-A0A7W1NAV4-F1
#
_cell.length_a   1.000
_cell.length_b   1.000
_cell.length_c   1.000
_cell.angle_alpha   90.00
_cell.angle_beta   90.00
_cell.angle_gamma   90.00
#
_symmetry.space_group_name_H-M   'P 1'
#
loop_
_entity.id
_entity.type
_entity.pdbx_description
1 polymer ?
#
loop_
_entity_poly.entity_id
_entity_poly.type
_entity_poly.pdbx_seq_one_letter_code
_entity_poly.pdbx_strand_id
1 'polypeptide(L)'
;MVRFVVLVVLVVLVVLVVLVVLVVLVLVGVMAYRVVMVPSRPLTPTEAAFKAADDTIDRHVDAVGFGDDVALATAFAKLMKAEQAQRFSGGAQNRTATMTHENFLTYCRIAPDGICLLVHVPQLKNYKDDVRVALAEMAWELAQPLTASRLAEGRGQLTIGLRGAMMYGAIATGRHGDAKPAIEEAAAVEEKLHRWFAPAEPAPALTTAPTR
;
A
#
# COMPACT_ATOMS: atom_id res chain seq x y z
N MET A 1 10.63 33.89 -51.64
CA MET A 1 9.41 33.30 -51.04
C MET A 1 9.73 32.18 -50.04
N VAL A 2 10.48 31.13 -50.42
CA VAL A 2 10.83 29.99 -49.53
C VAL A 2 11.55 30.40 -48.23
N ARG A 3 12.56 31.28 -48.31
CA ARG A 3 13.30 31.76 -47.11
C ARG A 3 12.42 32.50 -46.09
N PHE A 4 11.41 33.24 -46.57
CA PHE A 4 10.48 33.97 -45.72
C PHE A 4 9.53 33.01 -45.00
N VAL A 5 9.00 32.01 -45.72
CA VAL A 5 8.15 30.95 -45.12
C VAL A 5 8.92 30.16 -44.07
N VAL A 6 10.17 29.77 -44.36
CA VAL A 6 11.02 29.04 -43.40
C VAL A 6 11.29 29.86 -42.15
N LEU A 7 11.57 31.17 -42.29
CA LEU A 7 11.79 32.07 -41.15
C LEU A 7 10.52 32.20 -40.29
N VAL A 8 9.36 32.39 -40.91
CA VAL A 8 8.08 32.50 -40.19
C VAL A 8 7.76 31.21 -39.43
N VAL A 9 7.95 30.05 -40.07
CA VAL A 9 7.73 28.74 -39.41
C VAL A 9 8.68 28.55 -38.22
N LEU A 10 9.96 28.91 -38.37
CA LEU A 10 10.93 28.81 -37.28
C LEU A 10 10.55 29.70 -36.10
N VAL A 11 10.13 30.95 -36.35
CA VAL A 11 9.71 31.89 -35.30
C VAL A 11 8.48 31.37 -34.57
N VAL A 12 7.47 30.87 -35.30
CA VAL A 12 6.27 30.28 -34.69
C VAL A 12 6.63 29.07 -33.82
N LEU A 13 7.53 28.20 -34.29
CA LEU A 13 7.98 27.04 -33.52
C LEU A 13 8.68 27.45 -32.20
N VAL A 14 9.57 28.45 -32.26
CA VAL A 14 10.28 28.95 -31.07
C VAL A 14 9.30 29.55 -30.07
N VAL A 15 8.35 30.36 -30.51
CA VAL A 15 7.31 30.93 -29.65
C VAL A 15 6.48 29.83 -28.98
N LEU A 16 6.12 28.78 -29.72
CA LEU A 16 5.33 27.67 -29.19
C LEU A 16 6.11 26.87 -28.14
N VAL A 17 7.40 26.61 -28.37
CA VAL A 17 8.27 25.95 -27.39
C VAL A 17 8.42 26.79 -26.12
N VAL A 18 8.66 28.10 -26.25
CA VAL A 18 8.75 29.01 -25.10
C VAL A 18 7.44 29.02 -24.30
N LEU A 19 6.29 29.06 -24.98
CA LEU A 19 4.99 29.01 -24.33
C LEU A 19 4.80 27.70 -23.54
N VAL A 20 5.13 26.55 -24.14
CA VAL A 20 5.03 25.24 -23.48
C VAL A 20 5.93 25.17 -22.25
N VAL A 21 7.17 25.65 -22.34
CA VAL A 21 8.10 25.69 -21.20
C VAL A 21 7.54 26.56 -20.08
N LEU A 22 6.98 27.72 -20.41
CA LEU A 22 6.42 28.65 -19.44
C LEU A 22 5.18 28.06 -18.73
N VAL A 23 4.32 27.36 -19.48
CA VAL A 23 3.18 26.62 -18.92
C VAL A 23 3.65 25.52 -17.96
N VAL A 24 4.66 24.72 -18.34
CA VAL A 24 5.22 23.68 -17.47
C VAL A 24 5.80 24.27 -16.19
N LEU A 25 6.55 25.37 -16.27
CA LEU A 25 7.10 26.05 -15.10
C LEU A 25 6.01 26.57 -14.16
N VAL A 26 4.94 27.15 -14.71
CA VAL A 26 3.78 27.59 -13.90
C VAL A 26 3.10 26.39 -13.22
N LEU A 27 2.88 25.29 -13.93
CA LEU A 27 2.27 24.08 -13.36
C LEU A 27 3.12 23.49 -12.23
N VAL A 28 4.44 23.40 -12.42
CA VAL A 28 5.38 22.95 -11.38
C VAL A 28 5.38 23.91 -10.18
N GLY A 29 5.37 25.23 -10.43
CA GLY A 29 5.29 26.24 -9.38
C GLY A 29 3.99 26.14 -8.57
N VAL A 30 2.85 25.92 -9.22
CA VAL A 30 1.55 25.72 -8.56
C VAL A 30 1.55 24.42 -7.75
N MET A 31 2.08 23.32 -8.29
CA MET A 31 2.23 22.06 -7.56
C MET A 31 3.11 22.22 -6.31
N ALA A 32 4.29 22.83 -6.46
CA ALA A 32 5.20 23.09 -5.35
C ALA A 32 4.56 24.00 -4.29
N TYR A 33 3.86 25.06 -4.73
CA TYR A 33 3.13 25.95 -3.83
C TYR A 33 2.06 25.19 -3.06
N ARG A 34 1.28 24.32 -3.71
CA ARG A 34 0.25 23.49 -3.05
C ARG A 34 0.86 22.54 -2.03
N VAL A 35 2.00 21.93 -2.33
CA VAL A 35 2.70 21.01 -1.42
C VAL A 35 3.27 21.74 -0.20
N VAL A 36 3.76 22.97 -0.36
CA VAL A 36 4.40 23.74 0.74
C VAL A 36 3.38 24.52 1.58
N MET A 37 2.34 25.09 0.97
CA MET A 37 1.42 26.03 1.62
C MET A 37 0.11 25.41 2.08
N VAL A 38 -0.22 24.17 1.69
CA VAL A 38 -1.32 23.45 2.35
C VAL A 38 -0.72 22.84 3.60
N PRO A 39 -0.98 23.39 4.81
CA PRO A 39 -0.49 22.79 6.03
C PRO A 39 -1.04 21.36 6.10
N SER A 40 -0.14 20.38 6.04
CA SER A 40 -0.49 18.99 6.30
C SER A 40 -1.20 18.97 7.65
N ARG A 41 -2.45 18.49 7.66
CA ARG A 41 -3.16 18.29 8.93
C ARG A 41 -2.26 17.45 9.85
N PRO A 42 -2.19 17.75 11.16
CA PRO A 42 -1.47 16.89 12.07
C PRO A 42 -2.09 15.48 11.99
N LEU A 43 -1.23 14.47 11.86
CA LEU A 43 -1.65 13.08 11.87
C LEU A 43 -2.25 12.76 13.23
N THR A 44 -3.39 12.07 13.23
CA THR A 44 -3.91 11.46 14.46
C THR A 44 -2.92 10.40 14.97
N PRO A 45 -2.95 10.04 16.27
CA PRO A 45 -2.07 8.99 16.81
C PRO A 45 -2.17 7.67 16.04
N THR A 46 -3.39 7.30 15.64
CA THR A 46 -3.66 6.11 14.82
C THR A 46 -3.00 6.19 13.45
N GLU A 47 -3.14 7.31 12.74
CA GLU A 47 -2.50 7.52 11.43
C GLU A 47 -0.98 7.55 11.55
N ALA A 48 -0.45 8.16 12.60
CA ALA A 48 0.98 8.20 12.86
C ALA A 48 1.56 6.80 13.13
N ALA A 49 0.84 5.96 13.89
CA ALA A 49 1.22 4.58 14.15
C ALA A 49 1.17 3.71 12.88
N PHE A 50 0.11 3.85 12.08
CA PHE A 50 0.01 3.21 10.77
C PHE A 50 1.18 3.64 9.88
N LYS A 51 1.44 4.95 9.75
CA LYS A 51 2.54 5.48 8.95
C LYS A 51 3.89 4.97 9.42
N ALA A 52 4.12 4.87 10.73
CA ALA A 52 5.38 4.32 11.25
C ALA A 52 5.57 2.84 10.87
N ALA A 53 4.50 2.04 10.90
CA ALA A 53 4.53 0.65 10.46
C ALA A 53 4.74 0.52 8.95
N ASP A 54 4.04 1.33 8.16
CA ASP A 54 4.15 1.38 6.70
C ASP A 54 5.55 1.83 6.26
N ASP A 55 6.12 2.87 6.88
CA ASP A 55 7.48 3.34 6.61
C ASP A 55 8.56 2.31 7.02
N THR A 56 8.27 1.42 7.98
CA THR A 56 9.22 0.38 8.40
C THR A 56 9.56 -0.55 7.25
N ILE A 57 8.58 -0.81 6.38
CA ILE A 57 8.74 -1.64 5.19
C ILE A 57 9.77 -1.03 4.21
N ASP A 58 9.81 0.30 4.09
CA ASP A 58 10.71 0.96 3.14
C ASP A 58 12.15 1.12 3.66
N ARG A 59 12.33 1.14 4.98
CA ARG A 59 13.64 1.43 5.61
C ARG A 59 14.56 0.21 5.72
N HIS A 60 14.02 -1.01 5.75
CA HIS A 60 14.77 -2.23 6.01
C HIS A 60 14.79 -3.13 4.77
N VAL A 61 15.80 -2.95 3.93
CA VAL A 61 15.96 -3.72 2.68
C VAL A 61 16.53 -5.13 2.89
N ASP A 62 17.00 -5.43 4.10
CA ASP A 62 17.67 -6.67 4.50
C ASP A 62 16.73 -7.71 5.12
N ALA A 63 15.51 -7.31 5.49
CA ALA A 63 14.48 -8.20 6.03
C ALA A 63 13.23 -8.20 5.14
N VAL A 64 12.44 -9.28 5.20
CA VAL A 64 11.19 -9.43 4.43
C VAL A 64 9.93 -9.47 5.30
N GLY A 65 10.09 -9.54 6.62
CA GLY A 65 9.00 -9.61 7.59
C GLY A 65 9.22 -8.67 8.76
N PHE A 66 8.16 -8.00 9.21
CA PHE A 66 8.16 -6.97 10.24
C PHE A 66 6.92 -7.04 11.14
N GLY A 67 6.92 -6.30 12.24
CA GLY A 67 5.75 -6.08 13.10
C GLY A 67 5.67 -7.02 14.30
N ASP A 68 4.45 -7.21 14.81
CA ASP A 68 4.18 -7.95 16.05
C ASP A 68 4.52 -9.44 15.93
N ASP A 69 4.36 -10.00 14.73
CA ASP A 69 4.76 -11.38 14.41
C ASP A 69 5.60 -11.44 13.14
N VAL A 70 6.90 -11.28 13.34
CA VAL A 70 7.92 -11.34 12.29
C VAL A 70 7.96 -12.69 11.59
N ALA A 71 7.68 -13.79 12.30
CA ALA A 71 7.73 -15.14 11.74
C ALA A 71 6.59 -15.35 10.75
N LEU A 72 5.36 -14.96 11.13
CA LEU A 72 4.20 -15.00 10.25
C LEU A 72 4.39 -14.08 9.03
N ALA A 73 4.84 -12.83 9.26
CA ALA A 73 5.11 -11.89 8.18
C ALA A 73 6.15 -12.42 7.19
N THR A 74 7.23 -13.01 7.69
CA THR A 74 8.31 -13.60 6.86
C THR A 74 7.81 -14.80 6.07
N ALA A 75 7.03 -15.69 6.68
CA ALA A 75 6.45 -16.84 6.00
C ALA A 75 5.50 -16.40 4.88
N PHE A 76 4.64 -15.41 5.18
CA PHE A 76 3.71 -14.84 4.21
C PHE A 76 4.43 -14.19 3.03
N ALA A 77 5.44 -13.35 3.28
CA ALA A 77 6.26 -12.72 2.25
C ALA A 77 6.91 -13.74 1.30
N LYS A 78 7.46 -14.83 1.85
CA LYS A 78 8.09 -15.91 1.06
C LYS A 78 7.07 -16.65 0.20
N LEU A 79 5.90 -16.98 0.76
CA LEU A 79 4.83 -17.65 0.01
C LEU A 79 4.28 -16.78 -1.11
N MET A 80 4.03 -15.50 -0.84
CA MET A 80 3.60 -14.52 -1.86
C MET A 80 4.59 -14.47 -3.03
N LYS A 81 5.89 -14.40 -2.73
CA LYS A 81 6.93 -14.39 -3.77
C LYS A 81 6.93 -15.68 -4.60
N ALA A 82 6.80 -16.84 -3.95
CA ALA A 82 6.81 -18.13 -4.62
C ALA A 82 5.58 -18.32 -5.51
N GLU A 83 4.38 -18.00 -5.03
CA GLU A 83 3.14 -18.12 -5.82
C GLU A 83 3.07 -17.08 -6.93
N GLN A 84 3.52 -15.84 -6.68
CA GLN A 84 3.53 -14.81 -7.72
C GLN A 84 4.35 -15.26 -8.93
N ALA A 85 5.52 -15.86 -8.71
CA ALA A 85 6.39 -16.34 -9.77
C ALA A 85 5.76 -17.49 -10.60
N GLN A 86 4.85 -18.25 -10.00
CA GLN A 86 4.15 -19.36 -10.67
C GLN A 86 2.89 -18.90 -11.40
N ARG A 87 2.11 -17.99 -10.81
CA ARG A 87 0.79 -17.60 -11.31
C ARG A 87 0.80 -16.37 -12.23
N PHE A 88 1.83 -15.52 -12.15
CA PHE A 88 1.89 -14.28 -12.90
C PHE A 88 3.12 -14.24 -13.83
N SER A 89 2.86 -14.12 -15.14
CA SER A 89 3.89 -13.85 -16.15
C SER A 89 3.90 -12.35 -16.48
N GLY A 90 5.06 -11.69 -16.40
CA GLY A 90 5.20 -10.28 -16.83
C GLY A 90 5.96 -9.32 -15.91
N GLY A 91 6.35 -9.73 -14.70
CA GLY A 91 7.10 -8.85 -13.77
C GLY A 91 8.60 -8.67 -14.06
N ALA A 92 9.20 -9.55 -14.87
CA ALA A 92 10.66 -9.67 -14.97
C ALA A 92 11.29 -9.03 -16.22
N GLN A 93 10.52 -8.67 -17.26
CA GLN A 93 11.07 -8.41 -18.60
C GLN A 93 11.53 -6.97 -18.88
N ASN A 94 11.36 -6.00 -17.96
CA ASN A 94 11.82 -4.61 -18.15
C ASN A 94 12.31 -3.97 -16.83
N ARG A 95 13.36 -4.52 -16.23
CA ARG A 95 13.86 -4.15 -14.89
C ARG A 95 14.63 -2.81 -14.86
N THR A 96 13.94 -1.71 -14.59
CA THR A 96 14.55 -0.61 -13.80
C THR A 96 14.69 -1.07 -12.35
N ALA A 97 15.87 -0.89 -11.74
CA ALA A 97 16.23 -1.36 -10.41
C ALA A 97 15.11 -1.13 -9.36
N THR A 98 14.52 -2.21 -8.85
CA THR A 98 13.56 -2.18 -7.74
C THR A 98 14.35 -2.12 -6.43
N MET A 99 14.04 -1.16 -5.55
CA MET A 99 14.76 -0.95 -4.28
C MET A 99 14.70 -2.15 -3.31
N THR A 100 13.71 -3.03 -3.47
CA THR A 100 13.45 -4.18 -2.60
C THR A 100 13.97 -5.51 -3.14
N HIS A 101 14.82 -5.51 -4.19
CA HIS A 101 15.33 -6.73 -4.83
C HIS A 101 14.23 -7.73 -5.25
N GLU A 102 13.07 -7.22 -5.66
CA GLU A 102 11.88 -8.03 -6.02
C GLU A 102 11.36 -8.90 -4.87
N ASN A 103 11.63 -8.51 -3.62
CA ASN A 103 11.02 -9.14 -2.45
C ASN A 103 9.67 -8.53 -2.14
N PHE A 104 8.75 -9.40 -1.77
CA PHE A 104 7.55 -9.00 -1.04
C PHE A 104 7.99 -8.72 0.39
N LEU A 105 7.65 -7.54 0.90
CA LEU A 105 7.97 -7.15 2.27
C LEU A 105 6.66 -7.06 3.04
N THR A 106 6.55 -7.74 4.17
CA THR A 106 5.29 -7.84 4.91
C THR A 106 5.45 -7.31 6.33
N TYR A 107 4.53 -6.48 6.78
CA TYR A 107 4.37 -6.09 8.18
C TYR A 107 3.13 -6.79 8.73
N CYS A 108 3.26 -7.47 9.87
CA CYS A 108 2.15 -8.09 10.58
C CYS A 108 1.77 -7.28 11.81
N ARG A 109 0.51 -6.87 11.89
CA ARG A 109 -0.10 -6.26 13.08
C ARG A 109 -1.11 -7.23 13.66
N ILE A 110 -1.00 -7.53 14.95
CA ILE A 110 -1.97 -8.33 15.69
C ILE A 110 -2.81 -7.38 16.55
N ALA A 111 -4.12 -7.47 16.39
CA ALA A 111 -5.10 -6.76 17.22
C ALA A 111 -5.99 -7.78 17.95
N PRO A 112 -6.70 -7.37 19.02
CA PRO A 112 -7.58 -8.28 19.75
C PRO A 112 -8.67 -8.93 18.89
N ASP A 113 -9.12 -8.24 17.84
CA ASP A 113 -10.18 -8.67 16.94
C ASP A 113 -9.66 -9.29 15.63
N GLY A 114 -8.35 -9.36 15.41
CA GLY A 114 -7.83 -9.95 14.17
C GLY A 114 -6.37 -9.68 13.83
N ILE A 115 -6.03 -9.90 12.56
CA ILE A 115 -4.69 -9.67 12.01
C ILE A 115 -4.76 -8.75 10.79
N CYS A 116 -3.82 -7.82 10.70
CA CYS A 116 -3.58 -7.01 9.51
C CYS A 116 -2.19 -7.28 8.93
N LEU A 117 -2.14 -7.59 7.64
CA LEU A 117 -0.91 -7.75 6.87
C LEU A 117 -0.77 -6.57 5.91
N LEU A 118 0.27 -5.77 6.06
CA LEU A 118 0.65 -4.75 5.09
C LEU A 118 1.75 -5.32 4.22
N VAL A 119 1.51 -5.41 2.91
CA VAL A 119 2.34 -6.17 1.98
C VAL A 119 2.84 -5.25 0.89
N HIS A 120 4.12 -4.90 0.90
CA HIS A 120 4.75 -4.27 -0.24
C HIS A 120 4.89 -5.29 -1.37
N VAL A 121 4.31 -4.96 -2.51
CA VAL A 121 4.35 -5.71 -3.76
C VAL A 121 5.29 -4.98 -4.72
N PRO A 122 6.39 -5.62 -5.15
CA PRO A 122 7.29 -5.02 -6.11
C PRO A 122 6.56 -4.78 -7.43
N GLN A 123 6.74 -3.59 -7.99
CA GLN A 123 6.15 -3.19 -9.28
C GLN A 123 4.61 -3.22 -9.35
N LEU A 124 3.89 -3.13 -8.22
CA LEU A 124 2.41 -3.12 -8.21
C LEU A 124 1.79 -2.08 -9.16
N LYS A 125 2.47 -0.94 -9.39
CA LYS A 125 2.04 0.11 -10.33
C LYS A 125 1.93 -0.36 -11.79
N ASN A 126 2.63 -1.44 -12.15
CA ASN A 126 2.63 -2.01 -13.49
C ASN A 126 1.50 -3.04 -13.67
N TYR A 127 0.82 -3.43 -12.59
CA TYR A 127 -0.31 -4.36 -12.65
C TYR A 127 -1.60 -3.59 -12.94
N LYS A 128 -2.36 -4.12 -13.89
CA LYS A 128 -3.73 -3.68 -14.21
C LYS A 128 -4.69 -4.08 -13.09
N ASP A 129 -5.89 -3.50 -13.09
CA ASP A 129 -6.87 -3.67 -12.01
C ASP A 129 -7.23 -5.14 -11.76
N ASP A 130 -7.49 -5.90 -12.83
CA ASP A 130 -7.76 -7.33 -12.79
C ASP A 130 -6.62 -8.14 -12.15
N VAL A 131 -5.37 -7.81 -12.50
CA VAL A 131 -4.17 -8.44 -11.92
C VAL A 131 -4.02 -8.09 -10.44
N ARG A 132 -4.34 -6.86 -10.04
CA ARG A 132 -4.30 -6.42 -8.63
C ARG A 132 -5.34 -7.15 -7.79
N VAL A 133 -6.55 -7.33 -8.33
CA VAL A 133 -7.61 -8.11 -7.68
C VAL A 133 -7.19 -9.57 -7.53
N ALA A 134 -6.70 -10.21 -8.61
CA ALA A 134 -6.22 -11.59 -8.55
C ALA A 134 -5.07 -11.77 -7.55
N LEU A 135 -4.17 -10.78 -7.44
CA LEU A 135 -3.10 -10.79 -6.45
C LEU A 135 -3.63 -10.67 -5.02
N ALA A 136 -4.68 -9.88 -4.80
CA ALA A 136 -5.34 -9.77 -3.50
C ALA A 136 -6.09 -11.05 -3.11
N GLU A 137 -6.74 -11.73 -4.06
CA GLU A 137 -7.35 -13.05 -3.86
C GLU A 137 -6.30 -14.09 -3.48
N MET A 138 -5.18 -14.14 -4.22
CA MET A 138 -4.05 -15.04 -3.89
C MET A 138 -3.47 -14.74 -2.50
N ALA A 139 -3.28 -13.46 -2.17
CA ALA A 139 -2.81 -13.05 -0.86
C ALA A 139 -3.75 -13.51 0.26
N TRP A 140 -5.07 -13.43 0.03
CA TRP A 140 -6.08 -13.94 0.94
C TRP A 140 -5.96 -15.44 1.16
N GLU A 141 -5.94 -16.22 0.08
CA GLU A 141 -5.79 -17.69 0.11
C GLU A 141 -4.56 -18.12 0.93
N LEU A 142 -3.43 -17.45 0.72
CA LEU A 142 -2.16 -17.75 1.40
C LEU A 142 -2.17 -17.36 2.88
N ALA A 143 -2.92 -16.33 3.26
CA ALA A 143 -2.97 -15.87 4.64
C ALA A 143 -3.80 -16.79 5.54
N GLN A 144 -4.83 -17.46 4.99
CA GLN A 144 -5.71 -18.34 5.77
C GLN A 144 -4.93 -19.39 6.58
N PRO A 145 -4.12 -20.28 5.97
CA PRO A 145 -3.41 -21.30 6.76
C PRO A 145 -2.37 -20.73 7.71
N LEU A 146 -1.74 -19.60 7.37
CA LEU A 146 -0.72 -18.97 8.22
C LEU A 146 -1.30 -18.32 9.48
N THR A 147 -2.53 -17.82 9.38
CA THR A 147 -3.22 -17.13 10.48
C THR A 147 -4.08 -18.05 11.33
N ALA A 148 -4.29 -19.31 10.92
CA ALA A 148 -5.17 -20.26 11.59
C ALA A 148 -4.79 -20.55 13.05
N SER A 149 -3.50 -20.53 13.38
CA SER A 149 -3.03 -20.73 14.77
C SER A 149 -3.29 -19.53 15.70
N ARG A 150 -3.68 -18.39 15.14
CA ARG A 150 -3.85 -17.11 15.86
C ARG A 150 -5.27 -16.59 15.82
N LEU A 151 -6.02 -16.94 14.79
CA LEU A 151 -7.41 -16.54 14.62
C LEU A 151 -8.31 -17.75 14.85
N ALA A 152 -9.25 -17.64 15.79
CA ALA A 152 -10.33 -18.61 15.87
C ALA A 152 -11.19 -18.54 14.59
N GLU A 153 -11.47 -19.71 14.01
CA GLU A 153 -12.31 -19.86 12.80
C GLU A 153 -13.61 -19.05 12.91
N GLY A 154 -13.92 -18.27 11.86
CA GLY A 154 -15.14 -17.47 11.74
C GLY A 154 -15.26 -16.27 12.69
N ARG A 155 -14.26 -16.02 13.55
CA ARG A 155 -14.30 -14.94 14.56
C ARG A 155 -13.20 -13.91 14.40
N GLY A 156 -12.03 -14.29 13.91
CA GLY A 156 -10.93 -13.36 13.66
C GLY A 156 -11.13 -12.57 12.37
N GLN A 157 -11.02 -11.24 12.43
CA GLN A 157 -10.91 -10.42 11.23
C GLN A 157 -9.52 -10.60 10.61
N LEU A 158 -9.47 -10.63 9.29
CA LEU A 158 -8.24 -10.61 8.52
C LEU A 158 -8.32 -9.46 7.53
N THR A 159 -7.27 -8.64 7.47
CA THR A 159 -7.12 -7.56 6.50
C THR A 159 -5.74 -7.66 5.87
N ILE A 160 -5.68 -7.53 4.54
CA ILE A 160 -4.44 -7.56 3.77
C ILE A 160 -4.42 -6.33 2.87
N GLY A 161 -3.48 -5.42 3.11
CA GLY A 161 -3.25 -4.26 2.27
C GLY A 161 -2.08 -4.51 1.32
N LEU A 162 -2.32 -4.49 0.02
CA LEU A 162 -1.28 -4.59 -1.00
C LEU A 162 -0.80 -3.20 -1.40
N ARG A 163 0.47 -2.91 -1.11
CA ARG A 163 1.13 -1.62 -1.30
C ARG A 163 2.14 -1.66 -2.44
N GLY A 164 2.11 -0.66 -3.33
CA GLY A 164 3.16 -0.41 -4.31
C GLY A 164 4.19 0.59 -3.76
N ALA A 165 5.02 1.15 -4.64
CA ALA A 165 6.03 2.13 -4.22
C ALA A 165 5.44 3.45 -3.67
N MET A 166 4.22 3.83 -4.06
CA MET A 166 3.61 5.12 -3.68
C MET A 166 2.25 5.01 -2.99
N MET A 167 1.46 3.98 -3.30
CA MET A 167 0.08 3.86 -2.82
C MET A 167 -0.33 2.41 -2.70
N TYR A 168 -1.38 2.16 -1.92
CA TYR A 168 -2.05 0.86 -1.90
C TYR A 168 -2.80 0.64 -3.20
N GLY A 169 -2.69 -0.57 -3.75
CA GLY A 169 -3.41 -0.97 -4.97
C GLY A 169 -4.71 -1.70 -4.65
N ALA A 170 -4.73 -2.54 -3.62
CA ALA A 170 -5.91 -3.30 -3.22
C ALA A 170 -5.87 -3.61 -1.72
N ILE A 171 -7.05 -3.65 -1.10
CA ILE A 171 -7.22 -4.13 0.28
C ILE A 171 -8.23 -5.28 0.24
N ALA A 172 -7.83 -6.44 0.77
CA ALA A 172 -8.70 -7.58 1.00
C ALA A 172 -9.10 -7.63 2.48
N THR A 173 -10.39 -7.71 2.76
CA THR A 173 -10.93 -7.83 4.13
C THR A 173 -11.94 -8.96 4.25
N GLY A 174 -12.06 -9.54 5.43
CA GLY A 174 -13.04 -10.59 5.72
C GLY A 174 -12.75 -11.24 7.07
N ARG A 175 -13.34 -12.41 7.30
CA ARG A 175 -13.07 -13.25 8.47
C ARG A 175 -12.19 -14.43 8.11
N HIS A 176 -11.44 -14.90 9.09
CA HIS A 176 -10.70 -16.16 8.96
C HIS A 176 -11.67 -17.31 8.67
N GLY A 177 -11.39 -18.09 7.62
CA GLY A 177 -12.25 -19.16 7.12
C GLY A 177 -13.21 -18.74 6.00
N ASP A 178 -13.34 -17.44 5.69
CA ASP A 178 -14.16 -17.01 4.56
C ASP A 178 -13.52 -17.44 3.22
N ALA A 179 -14.33 -18.06 2.36
CA ALA A 179 -13.89 -18.55 1.06
C ALA A 179 -13.40 -17.42 0.13
N LYS A 180 -13.93 -16.20 0.29
CA LYS A 180 -13.54 -15.02 -0.50
C LYS A 180 -13.48 -13.76 0.38
N PRO A 181 -12.51 -12.88 0.16
CA PRO A 181 -12.49 -11.56 0.77
C PRO A 181 -13.44 -10.59 0.06
N ALA A 182 -13.83 -9.53 0.78
CA ALA A 182 -14.23 -8.27 0.16
C ALA A 182 -12.97 -7.53 -0.29
N ILE A 183 -12.82 -7.31 -1.59
CA ILE A 183 -11.68 -6.60 -2.19
C ILE A 183 -12.12 -5.21 -2.61
N GLU A 184 -11.35 -4.22 -2.20
CA GLU A 184 -11.58 -2.82 -2.55
C GLU A 184 -10.30 -2.19 -3.10
N GLU A 185 -10.44 -1.31 -4.09
CA GLU A 185 -9.32 -0.51 -4.60
C GLU A 185 -8.91 0.53 -3.57
N ALA A 186 -7.65 0.48 -3.18
CA ALA A 186 -7.22 1.05 -1.91
C ALA A 186 -7.02 2.57 -1.92
N ALA A 187 -6.99 3.23 -3.09
CA ALA A 187 -6.87 4.68 -3.19
C ALA A 187 -8.00 5.42 -2.44
N ALA A 188 -9.13 4.76 -2.18
CA ALA A 188 -10.24 5.30 -1.40
C ALA A 188 -10.33 4.75 0.05
N VAL A 189 -9.43 3.85 0.48
CA VAL A 189 -9.72 2.91 1.58
C VAL A 189 -8.55 2.71 2.57
N GLU A 190 -7.44 3.44 2.43
CA GLU A 190 -6.31 3.42 3.40
C GLU A 190 -6.78 3.66 4.86
N GLU A 191 -7.82 4.47 5.05
CA GLU A 191 -8.44 4.71 6.36
C GLU A 191 -8.91 3.41 7.06
N LYS A 192 -9.29 2.37 6.30
CA LYS A 192 -9.64 1.06 6.89
C LYS A 192 -8.43 0.32 7.45
N LEU A 193 -7.22 0.64 7.00
CA LEU A 193 -5.99 0.09 7.57
C LEU A 193 -5.64 0.78 8.88
N HIS A 194 -5.94 2.09 9.01
CA HIS A 194 -5.66 2.86 10.21
C HIS A 194 -6.27 2.24 11.46
N ARG A 195 -7.49 1.68 11.37
CA ARG A 195 -8.19 1.08 12.53
C ARG A 195 -7.37 0.03 13.27
N TRP A 196 -6.49 -0.69 12.58
CA TRP A 196 -5.61 -1.73 13.15
C TRP A 196 -4.49 -1.18 14.04
N PHE A 197 -4.27 0.14 13.96
CA PHE A 197 -3.24 0.88 14.69
C PHE A 197 -3.86 1.83 15.72
N ALA A 198 -5.18 1.74 15.94
CA ALA A 198 -5.82 2.50 17.00
C ALA A 198 -5.30 2.04 18.36
N PRO A 199 -5.11 2.96 19.33
CA PRO A 199 -4.82 2.57 20.70
C PRO A 199 -5.93 1.63 21.20
N ALA A 200 -5.56 0.58 21.94
CA ALA A 200 -6.55 -0.27 22.58
C ALA A 200 -7.48 0.61 23.43
N GLU A 201 -8.78 0.56 23.16
CA GLU A 201 -9.76 1.30 23.96
C GLU A 201 -9.61 0.84 25.42
N PRO A 202 -9.42 1.75 26.39
CA PRO A 202 -9.28 1.36 27.78
C PRO A 202 -10.55 0.59 28.17
N ALA A 203 -10.36 -0.65 28.62
CA ALA A 203 -11.46 -1.51 29.03
C ALA A 203 -12.39 -0.71 29.97
N PRO A 204 -13.73 -0.75 29.75
CA PRO A 204 -14.65 0.00 30.58
C PRO A 204 -14.36 -0.37 32.04
N ALA A 205 -14.01 0.64 32.84
CA ALA A 205 -13.70 0.43 34.25
C ALA A 205 -14.86 -0.34 34.86
N LEU A 206 -14.57 -1.55 35.34
CA LEU A 206 -15.53 -2.38 36.05
C LEU A 206 -16.07 -1.51 37.19
N THR A 207 -17.29 -1.01 37.01
CA THR A 207 -18.01 -0.28 38.05
C THR A 207 -18.20 -1.29 39.16
N THR A 208 -17.38 -1.20 40.19
CA THR A 208 -17.53 -2.00 41.41
C THR A 208 -18.88 -1.62 41.99
N ALA A 209 -19.87 -2.49 41.79
CA ALA A 209 -21.18 -2.33 42.39
C ALA A 209 -20.99 -2.23 43.92
N PRO A 210 -21.59 -1.23 44.59
CA PRO A 210 -21.49 -1.11 46.03
C PRO A 210 -22.14 -2.35 46.67
N THR A 211 -21.34 -3.10 47.42
CA THR A 211 -21.81 -4.19 48.27
C THR A 211 -22.79 -3.61 49.29
N ARG A 212 -24.03 -4.11 49.32
CA ARG A 212 -25.04 -3.75 50.30
C ARG A 212 -25.32 -4.93 51.21
#